data_AF-A0A947P6D6-F1
#
_entry.id   AF-A0A947P6D6-F1
#
_cell.length_a   1.000
_cell.length_b   1.000
_cell.length_c   1.000
_cell.angle_alpha   90.00
_cell.angle_beta   90.00
_cell.angle_gamma   90.00
#
_symmetry.space_group_name_H-M   'P 1'
#
loop_
_entity.id
_entity.type
_entity.pdbx_description
1 polymer ?
#
loop_
_entity_poly.entity_id
_entity_poly.type
_entity_poly.pdbx_seq_one_letter_code
_entity_poly.pdbx_strand_id
1 'polypeptide(L)'
;MKKVYLFMLPLLFFIRCELFDNSDEQENSNIDYPTILTPLSETELSELQLELDSLLDTRYKATLDEYGLIGIPGLLSRGSSSITDMNDAISIAKVAYTRFSKFTNVTDTSLLVVKRATNQTGSIYHNDWIVYFENQKYDDIEVLNTGIFVLITDNTTQLSGHHYKDIFIPTKDRISLKNAEDTVLDMELIYLGFADADTFIVTEQSLHVENAYEEASIIILPYEKDDKIEMRVCWKIPIFMGSIYPDFYVFVDILSGYIITYWTLFIC
;
A
#
# COMPACT_ATOMS: atom_id res chain seq x y z
N MET A 1 69.67 -57.60 9.00
CA MET A 1 69.33 -57.15 10.38
C MET A 1 68.94 -55.69 10.33
N LYS A 2 67.78 -55.37 10.89
CA LYS A 2 67.17 -54.02 10.92
C LYS A 2 68.05 -53.03 11.67
N LYS A 3 68.12 -51.78 11.20
CA LYS A 3 68.29 -50.61 12.07
C LYS A 3 67.27 -49.54 11.68
N VAL A 4 66.46 -49.20 12.67
CA VAL A 4 65.48 -48.13 12.74
C VAL A 4 66.19 -46.90 13.32
N TYR A 5 65.98 -45.74 12.70
CA TYR A 5 66.19 -44.40 13.25
C TYR A 5 65.04 -43.57 12.64
N LEU A 6 63.94 -43.23 13.31
CA LEU A 6 63.71 -42.39 14.50
C LEU A 6 64.28 -40.96 14.39
N PHE A 7 63.35 -40.00 14.29
CA PHE A 7 63.43 -38.56 14.55
C PHE A 7 64.24 -37.68 13.58
N MET A 8 63.57 -36.77 12.86
CA MET A 8 63.20 -35.44 13.34
C MET A 8 62.47 -34.64 12.26
N LEU A 9 61.34 -34.06 12.64
CA LEU A 9 60.58 -33.07 11.89
C LEU A 9 61.25 -31.69 12.04
N PRO A 10 61.40 -30.91 10.95
CA PRO A 10 61.22 -29.47 11.09
C PRO A 10 60.17 -28.97 10.10
N LEU A 11 59.04 -28.55 10.67
CA LEU A 11 58.43 -27.24 10.47
C LEU A 11 58.82 -26.54 9.16
N LEU A 12 58.03 -26.71 8.10
CA LEU A 12 57.94 -25.73 7.02
C LEU A 12 56.51 -25.23 6.94
N PHE A 13 56.41 -23.95 7.29
CA PHE A 13 55.22 -23.14 7.36
C PHE A 13 54.37 -23.25 6.10
N PHE A 14 53.08 -23.50 6.33
CA PHE A 14 52.02 -23.21 5.39
C PHE A 14 52.01 -21.70 5.12
N ILE A 15 52.65 -21.26 4.05
CA ILE A 15 52.27 -20.00 3.40
C ILE A 15 51.01 -20.34 2.60
N ARG A 16 49.85 -20.26 3.28
CA ARG A 16 48.60 -20.00 2.58
C ARG A 16 48.76 -18.60 1.99
N CYS A 17 48.77 -18.54 0.66
CA CYS A 17 48.36 -17.32 -0.02
C CYS A 17 46.90 -17.09 0.39
N GLU A 18 46.68 -16.19 1.33
CA GLU A 18 45.39 -15.52 1.48
C GLU A 18 45.15 -14.81 0.16
N LEU A 19 44.34 -15.46 -0.69
CA LEU A 19 43.52 -14.76 -1.65
C LEU A 19 42.82 -13.66 -0.87
N PHE A 20 43.17 -12.41 -1.20
CA PHE A 20 42.31 -11.27 -0.98
C PHE A 20 41.01 -11.57 -1.73
N ASP A 21 40.08 -12.22 -1.05
CA ASP A 21 38.66 -12.02 -1.31
C ASP A 21 38.36 -10.58 -0.89
N ASN A 22 38.63 -9.65 -1.80
CA ASN A 22 37.76 -8.50 -1.95
C ASN A 22 36.43 -9.04 -2.52
N SER A 23 35.72 -9.83 -1.73
CA SER A 23 34.27 -9.78 -1.83
C SER A 23 33.93 -8.42 -1.27
N ASP A 24 33.63 -7.49 -2.17
CA ASP A 24 32.66 -6.45 -1.88
C ASP A 24 31.44 -7.17 -1.28
N GLU A 25 31.42 -7.32 0.04
CA GLU A 25 30.18 -7.40 0.80
C GLU A 25 29.53 -6.04 0.58
N GLN A 26 28.93 -5.89 -0.60
CA GLN A 26 27.89 -4.93 -0.86
C GLN A 26 26.76 -5.39 0.05
N GLU A 27 26.86 -4.95 1.32
CA GLU A 27 25.88 -5.06 2.39
C GLU A 27 24.52 -4.83 1.73
N ASN A 28 23.78 -5.92 1.51
CA ASN A 28 22.62 -5.94 0.63
C ASN A 28 21.52 -5.11 1.31
N SER A 29 21.52 -3.80 1.07
CA SER A 29 20.81 -2.80 1.88
C SER A 29 19.29 -2.86 1.73
N ASN A 30 18.77 -3.89 1.06
CA ASN A 30 17.36 -4.08 0.73
C ASN A 30 16.80 -5.42 1.27
N ILE A 31 17.46 -6.06 2.25
CA ILE A 31 17.01 -7.35 2.84
C ILE A 31 15.56 -7.28 3.36
N ASP A 32 15.10 -6.10 3.80
CA ASP A 32 13.77 -5.90 4.38
C ASP A 32 12.70 -5.48 3.34
N TYR A 33 13.01 -5.56 2.04
CA TYR A 33 12.07 -5.23 0.95
C TYR A 33 11.48 -6.48 0.28
N PRO A 34 10.16 -6.50 -0.02
CA PRO A 34 9.14 -5.53 0.41
C PRO A 34 8.80 -5.68 1.90
N THR A 35 8.18 -4.67 2.50
CA THR A 35 7.54 -4.86 3.81
C THR A 35 6.35 -5.80 3.64
N ILE A 36 6.34 -6.90 4.37
CA ILE A 36 5.29 -7.92 4.30
C ILE A 36 4.43 -7.87 5.55
N LEU A 37 3.13 -7.63 5.37
CA LEU A 37 2.13 -7.76 6.41
C LEU A 37 1.47 -9.15 6.31
N THR A 38 1.56 -9.92 7.38
CA THR A 38 1.01 -11.28 7.46
C THR A 38 -0.26 -11.26 8.32
N PRO A 39 -1.33 -12.01 7.95
CA PRO A 39 -2.52 -12.11 8.77
C PRO A 39 -2.21 -12.64 10.16
N LEU A 40 -2.98 -12.17 11.13
CA LEU A 40 -2.96 -12.70 12.47
C LEU A 40 -3.64 -14.08 12.52
N SER A 41 -3.25 -14.90 13.49
CA SER A 41 -4.03 -16.09 13.80
C SER A 41 -5.42 -15.71 14.32
N GLU A 42 -6.40 -16.62 14.19
CA GLU A 42 -7.76 -16.40 14.70
C GLU A 42 -7.78 -16.05 16.20
N THR A 43 -6.84 -16.61 16.98
CA THR A 43 -6.74 -16.33 18.42
C THR A 43 -6.24 -14.91 18.66
N GLU A 44 -5.17 -14.47 18.00
CA GLU A 44 -4.64 -13.11 18.11
C GLU A 44 -5.66 -12.06 17.64
N LEU A 45 -6.34 -12.32 16.53
CA LEU A 45 -7.38 -11.42 16.01
C LEU A 45 -8.57 -11.30 16.97
N SER A 46 -9.01 -12.41 17.56
CA SER A 46 -10.10 -12.43 18.55
C SER A 46 -9.73 -11.63 19.82
N GLU A 47 -8.49 -11.78 20.31
CA GLU A 47 -8.01 -11.02 21.45
C GLU A 47 -7.96 -9.51 21.17
N LEU A 48 -7.48 -9.11 19.99
CA LEU A 48 -7.48 -7.71 19.57
C LEU A 48 -8.89 -7.15 19.35
N GLN A 49 -9.82 -7.95 18.82
CA GLN A 49 -11.20 -7.54 18.65
C GLN A 49 -11.88 -7.29 20.00
N LEU A 50 -11.65 -8.16 21.00
CA LEU A 50 -12.12 -7.94 22.37
C LEU A 50 -11.54 -6.66 22.99
N GLU A 51 -10.26 -6.37 22.71
CA GLU A 51 -9.65 -5.12 23.14
C GLU A 51 -10.32 -3.91 22.47
N LEU A 52 -10.52 -3.94 21.15
CA LEU A 52 -11.24 -2.89 20.43
C LEU A 52 -12.66 -2.71 20.99
N ASP A 53 -13.41 -3.79 21.18
CA ASP A 53 -14.78 -3.78 21.71
C ASP A 53 -14.85 -3.15 23.11
N SER A 54 -13.82 -3.32 23.94
CA SER A 54 -13.73 -2.67 25.26
C SER A 54 -13.58 -1.14 25.18
N LEU A 55 -13.08 -0.62 24.05
CA LEU A 55 -12.89 0.80 23.77
C LEU A 55 -14.08 1.41 22.99
N LEU A 56 -14.83 0.58 22.26
CA LEU A 56 -16.05 0.97 21.57
C LEU A 56 -17.17 1.18 22.59
N ASP A 57 -17.43 2.45 22.93
CA ASP A 57 -18.67 2.82 23.62
C ASP A 57 -19.87 2.79 22.65
N THR A 58 -21.09 3.07 23.12
CA THR A 58 -22.30 3.04 22.26
C THR A 58 -22.24 3.97 21.06
N ARG A 59 -21.29 4.91 21.01
CA ARG A 59 -21.16 5.91 19.93
C ARG A 59 -20.20 5.50 18.84
N TYR A 60 -19.43 4.41 18.98
CA TYR A 60 -18.47 4.00 17.95
C TYR A 60 -18.77 2.61 17.42
N LYS A 61 -18.49 2.39 16.14
CA LYS A 61 -18.57 1.08 15.51
C LYS A 61 -17.41 0.92 14.53
N ALA A 62 -16.66 -0.16 14.71
CA ALA A 62 -15.55 -0.56 13.88
C ALA A 62 -15.36 -2.08 14.01
N THR A 63 -14.68 -2.69 13.06
CA THR A 63 -14.29 -4.10 13.07
C THR A 63 -12.86 -4.21 12.59
N LEU A 64 -12.12 -5.18 13.13
CA LEU A 64 -10.77 -5.44 12.65
C LEU A 64 -10.79 -6.27 11.35
N ASP A 65 -9.83 -5.99 10.47
CA ASP A 65 -9.45 -6.87 9.37
C ASP A 65 -8.52 -8.01 9.86
N GLU A 66 -8.11 -8.88 8.95
CA GLU A 66 -7.24 -10.02 9.23
C GLU A 66 -5.84 -9.62 9.73
N TYR A 67 -5.45 -8.35 9.63
CA TYR A 67 -4.17 -7.82 10.11
C TYR A 67 -4.28 -7.13 11.47
N GLY A 68 -5.47 -7.13 12.08
CA GLY A 68 -5.73 -6.52 13.38
C GLY A 68 -5.86 -4.99 13.32
N LEU A 69 -6.16 -4.44 12.14
CA LEU A 69 -6.38 -3.00 11.93
C LEU A 69 -7.85 -2.73 11.59
N ILE A 70 -8.32 -1.49 11.72
CA ILE A 70 -9.73 -1.16 11.41
C ILE A 70 -9.98 -1.34 9.91
N GLY A 71 -10.71 -2.40 9.56
CA GLY A 71 -11.04 -2.73 8.19
C GLY A 71 -12.30 -2.02 7.67
N ILE A 72 -12.86 -2.55 6.59
CA ILE A 72 -14.16 -2.11 6.06
C ILE A 72 -15.26 -2.68 6.98
N PRO A 73 -16.07 -1.83 7.64
CA PRO A 73 -17.19 -2.31 8.43
C PRO A 73 -18.20 -2.97 7.47
N GLY A 74 -18.82 -4.07 7.89
CA GLY A 74 -19.83 -4.77 7.09
C GLY A 74 -21.02 -3.89 6.70
N LEU A 75 -22.19 -4.08 7.31
CA LEU A 75 -23.34 -3.22 7.01
C LEU A 75 -23.17 -1.83 7.67
N LEU A 76 -23.18 -0.79 6.84
CA LEU A 76 -23.21 0.61 7.28
C LEU A 76 -24.53 0.91 7.99
N SER A 77 -24.42 1.40 9.23
CA SER A 77 -25.57 1.81 10.04
C SER A 77 -25.91 3.26 9.68
N ARG A 78 -26.76 3.42 8.66
CA ARG A 78 -27.23 4.75 8.21
C ARG A 78 -28.18 5.36 9.25
N GLY A 79 -28.30 6.69 9.25
CA GLY A 79 -29.16 7.37 10.22
C GLY A 79 -29.32 8.85 9.98
N SER A 80 -29.74 9.56 11.02
CA SER A 80 -29.86 11.02 11.03
C SER A 80 -28.71 11.62 11.82
N SER A 81 -28.29 12.81 11.40
CA SER A 81 -27.35 13.66 12.09
C SER A 81 -27.93 15.06 12.24
N SER A 82 -27.80 15.60 13.44
CA SER A 82 -28.09 16.98 13.81
C SER A 82 -26.92 17.92 13.48
N ILE A 83 -25.78 17.39 13.03
CA ILE A 83 -24.62 18.17 12.61
C ILE A 83 -24.98 18.96 11.35
N THR A 84 -24.85 20.28 11.43
CA THR A 84 -25.14 21.20 10.31
C THR A 84 -23.87 21.78 9.69
N ASP A 85 -22.78 21.88 10.46
CA ASP A 85 -21.48 22.35 9.97
C ASP A 85 -20.61 21.18 9.48
N MET A 86 -20.10 21.30 8.26
CA MET A 86 -19.17 20.35 7.68
C MET A 86 -17.86 20.22 8.48
N ASN A 87 -17.37 21.31 9.07
CA ASN A 87 -16.14 21.31 9.85
C ASN A 87 -16.30 20.53 11.16
N ASP A 88 -17.49 20.55 11.76
CA ASP A 88 -17.79 19.74 12.95
C ASP A 88 -17.73 18.25 12.61
N ALA A 89 -18.33 17.85 11.48
CA ALA A 89 -18.25 16.47 10.98
C ALA A 89 -16.79 16.04 10.71
N ILE A 90 -16.00 16.90 10.06
CA ILE A 90 -14.56 16.65 9.81
C ILE A 90 -13.79 16.52 11.13
N SER A 91 -14.04 17.40 12.10
CA SER A 91 -13.39 17.36 13.40
C SER A 91 -13.70 16.07 14.15
N ILE A 92 -14.97 15.65 14.17
CA ILE A 92 -15.40 14.37 14.77
C ILE A 92 -14.70 13.19 14.09
N ALA A 93 -14.64 13.17 12.75
CA ALA A 93 -13.97 12.13 11.99
C ALA A 93 -12.47 12.03 12.33
N LYS A 94 -11.76 13.16 12.36
CA LYS A 94 -10.32 13.20 12.70
C LYS A 94 -10.05 12.73 14.13
N VAL A 95 -10.84 13.19 15.09
CA VAL A 95 -10.73 12.76 16.50
C VAL A 95 -10.98 11.26 16.64
N ALA A 96 -11.98 10.72 15.94
CA ALA A 96 -12.28 9.29 15.97
C ALA A 96 -11.06 8.44 15.55
N TYR A 97 -10.39 8.78 14.45
CA TYR A 97 -9.22 8.05 13.99
C TYR A 97 -8.06 8.06 14.99
N THR A 98 -7.74 9.21 15.57
CA THR A 98 -6.67 9.31 16.57
C THR A 98 -7.01 8.64 17.90
N ARG A 99 -8.30 8.59 18.28
CA ARG A 99 -8.76 7.86 19.47
C ARG A 99 -8.47 6.37 19.36
N PHE A 100 -8.60 5.80 18.16
CA PHE A 100 -8.32 4.39 17.88
C PHE A 100 -6.96 4.21 17.17
N SER A 101 -5.98 5.09 17.43
CA SER A 101 -4.67 5.10 16.77
C SER A 101 -3.93 3.75 16.80
N LYS A 102 -4.12 2.94 17.85
CA LYS A 102 -3.59 1.57 17.92
C LYS A 102 -4.06 0.68 16.77
N PHE A 103 -5.30 0.84 16.32
CA PHE A 103 -5.94 0.01 15.30
C PHE A 103 -6.05 0.71 13.94
N THR A 104 -5.87 2.03 13.88
CA THR A 104 -5.92 2.81 12.64
C THR A 104 -4.53 3.18 12.13
N ASN A 105 -3.50 3.08 12.96
CA ASN A 105 -2.16 3.65 12.75
C ASN A 105 -2.15 5.17 12.49
N VAL A 106 -3.27 5.87 12.71
CA VAL A 106 -3.34 7.32 12.56
C VAL A 106 -3.05 7.97 13.92
N THR A 107 -1.84 8.49 14.08
CA THR A 107 -1.39 9.16 15.32
C THR A 107 -1.49 10.68 15.27
N ASP A 108 -1.53 11.26 14.06
CA ASP A 108 -1.64 12.70 13.84
C ASP A 108 -2.75 13.03 12.85
N THR A 109 -3.68 13.90 13.28
CA THR A 109 -4.80 14.39 12.45
C THR A 109 -4.36 15.26 11.26
N SER A 110 -3.13 15.77 11.25
CA SER A 110 -2.57 16.53 10.13
C SER A 110 -2.35 15.65 8.89
N LEU A 111 -2.12 14.34 9.11
CA LEU A 111 -1.99 13.33 8.06
C LEU A 111 -3.32 13.02 7.37
N LEU A 112 -4.44 13.41 7.98
CA LEU A 112 -5.78 13.19 7.45
C LEU A 112 -6.21 14.37 6.57
N VAL A 113 -5.85 14.30 5.28
CA VAL A 113 -6.29 15.28 4.26
C VAL A 113 -7.71 14.93 3.81
N VAL A 114 -8.63 15.87 3.92
CA VAL A 114 -10.04 15.64 3.57
C VAL A 114 -10.20 15.65 2.05
N LYS A 115 -10.56 14.51 1.47
CA LYS A 115 -10.93 14.39 0.05
C LYS A 115 -12.33 14.94 -0.21
N ARG A 116 -13.28 14.58 0.67
CA ARG A 116 -14.68 14.98 0.53
C ARG A 116 -15.41 14.82 1.86
N ALA A 117 -16.22 15.80 2.23
CA ALA A 117 -17.18 15.68 3.31
C ALA A 117 -18.58 15.97 2.76
N THR A 118 -19.48 15.00 2.84
CA THR A 118 -20.83 15.12 2.30
C THR A 118 -21.86 14.77 3.36
N ASN A 119 -22.82 15.66 3.54
CA ASN A 119 -24.06 15.30 4.18
C ASN A 119 -24.97 14.65 3.14
N GLN A 120 -25.35 13.39 3.36
CA GLN A 120 -26.26 12.66 2.50
C GLN A 120 -27.71 13.07 2.81
N THR A 121 -28.10 14.27 2.40
CA THR A 121 -29.48 14.80 2.52
C THR A 121 -30.46 14.26 1.47
N GLY A 122 -30.06 13.27 0.66
CA GLY A 122 -30.73 12.92 -0.61
C GLY A 122 -31.77 11.80 -0.55
N SER A 123 -31.92 11.10 0.57
CA SER A 123 -32.98 10.10 0.76
C SER A 123 -33.88 10.53 1.90
N ILE A 124 -35.19 10.33 1.78
CA ILE A 124 -36.14 10.61 2.87
C ILE A 124 -35.88 9.80 4.16
N TYR A 125 -34.89 8.90 4.16
CA TYR A 125 -34.62 7.94 5.21
C TYR A 125 -33.35 8.25 6.03
N HIS A 126 -32.40 9.02 5.48
CA HIS A 126 -31.09 9.26 6.11
C HIS A 126 -30.60 10.69 5.87
N ASN A 127 -29.92 11.24 6.89
CA ASN A 127 -29.27 12.56 6.89
C ASN A 127 -27.94 12.42 7.64
N ASP A 128 -27.05 11.57 7.15
CA ASP A 128 -25.77 11.27 7.80
C ASP A 128 -24.59 11.92 7.07
N TRP A 129 -23.54 12.18 7.83
CA TRP A 129 -22.30 12.70 7.27
C TRP A 129 -21.39 11.55 6.88
N ILE A 130 -20.78 11.66 5.70
CA ILE A 130 -19.67 10.80 5.31
C ILE A 130 -18.46 11.68 5.00
N VAL A 131 -17.37 11.46 5.73
CA VAL A 131 -16.10 12.16 5.57
C VAL A 131 -15.09 11.17 4.99
N TYR A 132 -14.68 11.40 3.77
CA TYR A 132 -13.62 10.65 3.07
C TYR A 132 -12.31 11.43 3.17
N PHE A 133 -11.25 10.71 3.52
CA PHE A 133 -9.89 11.21 3.47
C PHE A 133 -9.18 10.75 2.19
N GLU A 134 -8.14 11.46 1.81
CA GLU A 134 -7.24 11.03 0.73
C GLU A 134 -6.46 9.78 1.15
N ASN A 135 -5.75 9.19 0.20
CA ASN A 135 -4.80 8.13 0.48
C ASN A 135 -3.72 8.63 1.46
N GLN A 136 -3.21 7.72 2.28
CA GLN A 136 -2.06 7.93 3.13
C GLN A 136 -0.85 8.40 2.31
N LYS A 137 -0.09 9.33 2.89
CA LYS A 137 1.30 9.60 2.49
C LYS A 137 2.25 9.00 3.51
N TYR A 138 3.27 8.28 3.04
CA TYR A 138 4.35 7.74 3.85
C TYR A 138 5.67 8.23 3.25
N ASP A 139 6.44 9.02 4.00
CA ASP A 139 7.62 9.75 3.50
C ASP A 139 7.38 10.48 2.17
N ASP A 140 6.28 11.24 2.11
CA ASP A 140 5.80 11.99 0.93
C ASP A 140 5.38 11.13 -0.29
N ILE A 141 5.46 9.79 -0.20
CA ILE A 141 4.99 8.87 -1.24
C ILE A 141 3.54 8.45 -0.94
N GLU A 142 2.67 8.52 -1.94
CA GLU A 142 1.29 8.04 -1.82
C GLU A 142 1.25 6.52 -1.66
N VAL A 143 0.50 6.04 -0.66
CA VAL A 143 0.16 4.62 -0.49
C VAL A 143 -1.21 4.37 -1.11
N LEU A 144 -1.27 3.64 -2.22
CA LEU A 144 -2.53 3.47 -2.95
C LEU A 144 -3.58 2.69 -2.15
N ASN A 145 -4.85 2.95 -2.45
CA ASN A 145 -6.02 2.29 -1.84
C ASN A 145 -6.09 2.37 -0.32
N THR A 146 -5.50 3.40 0.29
CA THR A 146 -5.53 3.65 1.74
C THR A 146 -6.50 4.76 2.14
N GLY A 147 -7.33 5.25 1.21
CA GLY A 147 -8.35 6.24 1.51
C GLY A 147 -9.33 5.70 2.55
N ILE A 148 -9.36 6.35 3.71
CA ILE A 148 -10.21 5.96 4.84
C ILE A 148 -11.47 6.84 4.92
N PHE A 149 -12.54 6.37 5.56
CA PHE A 149 -13.75 7.18 5.74
C PHE A 149 -14.45 6.96 7.08
N VAL A 150 -15.18 8.01 7.50
CA VAL A 150 -16.05 7.98 8.67
C VAL A 150 -17.48 8.28 8.28
N LEU A 151 -18.42 7.47 8.76
CA LEU A 151 -19.85 7.77 8.71
C LEU A 151 -20.34 8.22 10.09
N ILE A 152 -20.99 9.38 10.15
CA ILE A 152 -21.42 10.02 11.40
C ILE A 152 -22.93 10.22 11.39
N THR A 153 -23.56 9.71 12.44
CA THR A 153 -24.96 9.93 12.83
C THR A 153 -25.00 10.48 14.25
N ASP A 154 -26.16 10.91 14.74
CA ASP A 154 -26.33 11.33 16.14
C ASP A 154 -26.01 10.23 17.15
N ASN A 155 -26.18 8.96 16.76
CA ASN A 155 -26.02 7.82 17.66
C ASN A 155 -24.69 7.08 17.47
N THR A 156 -24.05 7.22 16.32
CA THR A 156 -22.92 6.36 15.95
C THR A 156 -21.96 7.05 14.99
N THR A 157 -20.67 6.90 15.27
CA THR A 157 -19.51 7.21 14.42
C THR A 157 -18.89 5.88 13.98
N GLN A 158 -18.98 5.58 12.70
CA GLN A 158 -18.46 4.37 12.08
C GLN A 158 -17.16 4.66 11.36
N LEU A 159 -16.10 3.93 11.71
CA LEU A 159 -14.79 4.07 11.08
C LEU A 159 -14.59 2.96 10.04
N SER A 160 -13.92 3.28 8.94
CA SER A 160 -13.56 2.34 7.90
C SER A 160 -12.16 2.59 7.36
N GLY A 161 -11.35 1.54 7.34
CA GLY A 161 -9.98 1.59 6.85
C GLY A 161 -8.99 2.14 7.88
N HIS A 162 -7.71 1.95 7.56
CA HIS A 162 -6.57 2.26 8.41
C HIS A 162 -5.39 2.74 7.53
N HIS A 163 -4.36 3.25 8.17
CA HIS A 163 -3.06 3.49 7.55
C HIS A 163 -2.13 2.29 7.79
N TYR A 164 -1.07 2.19 7.00
CA TYR A 164 0.03 1.26 7.21
C TYR A 164 1.22 1.99 7.84
N LYS A 165 2.05 1.26 8.58
CA LYS A 165 3.24 1.80 9.25
C LYS A 165 4.47 0.96 8.90
N ASP A 166 5.64 1.46 9.25
CA ASP A 166 6.91 0.73 9.15
C ASP A 166 7.20 0.21 7.73
N ILE A 167 6.77 0.98 6.71
CA ILE A 167 6.99 0.65 5.30
C ILE A 167 8.45 0.92 4.95
N PHE A 168 9.13 -0.10 4.43
CA PHE A 168 10.50 0.00 3.95
C PHE A 168 10.51 0.56 2.53
N ILE A 169 11.18 1.69 2.36
CA ILE A 169 11.39 2.33 1.05
C ILE A 169 12.87 2.15 0.65
N PRO A 170 13.19 1.33 -0.36
CA PRO A 170 14.56 1.16 -0.83
C PRO A 170 15.15 2.50 -1.26
N THR A 171 16.38 2.86 -0.87
CA THR A 171 17.01 4.16 -1.22
C THR A 171 18.12 4.06 -2.25
N LYS A 172 18.60 2.84 -2.54
CA LYS A 172 19.66 2.54 -3.49
C LYS A 172 19.17 1.55 -4.54
N ASP A 173 19.93 1.43 -5.64
CA ASP A 173 19.72 0.44 -6.70
C ASP A 173 18.33 0.47 -7.35
N ARG A 174 17.67 1.64 -7.32
CA ARG A 174 16.39 1.86 -7.99
C ARG A 174 16.59 1.92 -9.50
N ILE A 175 15.75 1.25 -10.26
CA ILE A 175 15.70 1.41 -11.70
C ILE A 175 15.23 2.82 -12.07
N SER A 176 15.72 3.32 -13.21
CA SER A 176 15.24 4.58 -13.77
C SER A 176 13.81 4.44 -14.29
N LEU A 177 13.10 5.57 -14.41
CA LEU A 177 11.79 5.60 -15.07
C LEU A 177 11.86 5.00 -16.48
N LYS A 178 12.89 5.36 -17.25
CA LYS A 178 13.08 4.82 -18.61
C LYS A 178 13.16 3.29 -18.61
N ASN A 179 13.90 2.69 -17.67
CA ASN A 179 13.97 1.23 -17.60
C ASN A 179 12.61 0.61 -17.28
N ALA A 180 11.79 1.27 -16.44
CA ALA A 180 10.45 0.81 -16.11
C ALA A 180 9.49 0.97 -17.32
N GLU A 181 9.62 2.06 -18.08
CA GLU A 181 8.89 2.29 -19.34
C GLU A 181 9.28 1.23 -20.39
N ASP A 182 10.57 0.95 -20.55
CA ASP A 182 11.07 -0.10 -21.46
C ASP A 182 10.50 -1.49 -21.10
N THR A 183 10.24 -1.76 -19.81
CA THR A 183 9.61 -3.01 -19.36
C THR A 183 8.15 -3.15 -19.82
N VAL A 184 7.41 -2.04 -19.92
CA VAL A 184 5.98 -2.09 -20.24
C VAL A 184 5.69 -2.04 -21.74
N LEU A 185 6.68 -1.70 -22.57
CA LEU A 185 6.53 -1.73 -24.03
C LEU A 185 6.16 -3.13 -24.53
N ASP A 186 5.30 -3.18 -25.53
CA ASP A 186 4.73 -4.39 -26.13
C ASP A 186 3.91 -5.26 -25.16
N MET A 187 3.64 -4.79 -23.94
CA MET A 187 2.71 -5.46 -23.02
C MET A 187 1.29 -5.45 -23.60
N GLU A 188 0.63 -6.61 -23.53
CA GLU A 188 -0.79 -6.76 -23.88
C GLU A 188 -1.66 -6.47 -22.65
N LEU A 189 -2.50 -5.44 -22.75
CA LEU A 189 -3.47 -5.04 -21.73
C LEU A 189 -4.87 -5.40 -22.20
N ILE A 190 -5.61 -6.13 -21.35
CA ILE A 190 -6.97 -6.55 -21.65
C ILE A 190 -7.95 -5.52 -21.09
N TYR A 191 -8.90 -5.08 -21.90
CA TYR A 191 -10.00 -4.22 -21.47
C TYR A 191 -11.34 -4.78 -21.93
N LEU A 192 -12.39 -4.47 -21.16
CA LEU A 192 -13.76 -4.89 -21.48
C LEU A 192 -14.41 -3.79 -22.32
N GLY A 193 -14.63 -4.10 -23.60
CA GLY A 193 -15.42 -3.28 -24.50
C GLY A 193 -16.92 -3.56 -24.37
N PHE A 194 -17.74 -2.83 -25.13
CA PHE A 194 -19.21 -2.96 -25.13
C PHE A 194 -19.74 -4.35 -25.52
N ALA A 195 -18.96 -5.15 -26.25
CA ALA A 195 -19.40 -6.44 -26.76
C ALA A 195 -18.52 -7.59 -26.24
N ASP A 196 -17.20 -7.45 -26.33
CA ASP A 196 -16.23 -8.46 -25.96
C ASP A 196 -14.99 -7.83 -25.29
N ALA A 197 -14.17 -8.65 -24.65
CA ALA A 197 -12.84 -8.25 -24.21
C ALA A 197 -11.95 -8.02 -25.44
N ASP A 198 -11.17 -6.95 -25.41
CA ASP A 198 -10.23 -6.58 -26.47
C ASP A 198 -8.84 -6.30 -25.86
N THR A 199 -7.82 -6.31 -26.70
CA THR A 199 -6.42 -6.19 -26.29
C THR A 199 -5.80 -4.91 -26.84
N PHE A 200 -5.18 -4.15 -25.96
CA PHE A 200 -4.32 -3.02 -26.30
C PHE A 200 -2.85 -3.39 -26.14
N ILE A 201 -2.02 -3.03 -27.12
CA ILE A 201 -0.56 -3.22 -27.03
C ILE A 201 0.08 -1.89 -26.65
N VAL A 202 0.84 -1.87 -25.57
CA VAL A 202 1.55 -0.69 -25.10
C VAL A 202 2.63 -0.29 -26.11
N THR A 203 2.62 0.98 -26.50
CA THR A 203 3.60 1.60 -27.41
C THR A 203 4.21 2.84 -26.77
N GLU A 204 5.35 3.34 -27.29
CA GLU A 204 5.95 4.59 -26.81
C GLU A 204 4.96 5.77 -26.83
N GLN A 205 4.09 5.84 -27.85
CA GLN A 205 3.07 6.88 -27.98
C GLN A 205 1.99 6.80 -26.91
N SER A 206 1.77 5.61 -26.35
CA SER A 206 0.82 5.40 -25.25
C SER A 206 1.40 5.71 -23.87
N LEU A 207 2.72 5.91 -23.76
CA LEU A 207 3.40 6.32 -22.53
C LEU A 207 3.57 7.84 -22.45
N HIS A 208 3.68 8.50 -23.60
CA HIS A 208 3.96 9.92 -23.70
C HIS A 208 2.93 10.64 -24.57
N VAL A 209 1.85 11.10 -23.94
CA VAL A 209 0.81 11.91 -24.58
C VAL A 209 1.04 13.39 -24.28
N GLU A 210 0.93 14.23 -25.31
CA GLU A 210 1.02 15.68 -25.15
C GLU A 210 -0.15 16.19 -24.28
N ASN A 211 0.16 16.99 -23.25
CA ASN A 211 -0.81 17.47 -22.26
C ASN A 211 -1.51 16.35 -21.47
N ALA A 212 -0.81 15.22 -21.24
CA ALA A 212 -1.27 14.18 -20.34
C ALA A 212 -1.70 14.75 -18.98
N TYR A 213 -2.84 14.26 -18.46
CA TYR A 213 -3.37 14.66 -17.17
C TYR A 213 -2.49 14.19 -16.01
N GLU A 214 -1.74 13.11 -16.23
CA GLU A 214 -0.91 12.46 -15.22
C GLU A 214 0.40 11.98 -15.83
N GLU A 215 1.46 12.00 -15.02
CA GLU A 215 2.79 11.52 -15.39
C GLU A 215 3.17 10.32 -14.51
N ALA A 216 4.16 9.55 -14.97
CA ALA A 216 4.69 8.44 -14.19
C ALA A 216 5.26 8.93 -12.85
N SER A 217 4.96 8.21 -11.78
CA SER A 217 5.34 8.60 -10.42
C SER A 217 5.69 7.39 -9.57
N ILE A 218 6.47 7.61 -8.51
CA ILE A 218 6.75 6.59 -7.51
C ILE A 218 5.57 6.56 -6.52
N ILE A 219 5.03 5.37 -6.27
CA ILE A 219 3.97 5.11 -5.30
C ILE A 219 4.35 3.91 -4.42
N ILE A 220 3.61 3.73 -3.32
CA ILE A 220 3.58 2.47 -2.58
C ILE A 220 2.28 1.75 -2.94
N LEU A 221 2.39 0.52 -3.42
CA LEU A 221 1.30 -0.37 -3.77
C LEU A 221 1.18 -1.45 -2.70
N PRO A 222 0.10 -1.45 -1.89
CA PRO A 222 -0.30 -2.63 -1.13
C PRO A 222 -0.75 -3.71 -2.12
N TYR A 223 0.08 -4.73 -2.33
CA TYR A 223 -0.18 -5.82 -3.26
C TYR A 223 -0.53 -7.09 -2.51
N GLU A 224 -1.78 -7.54 -2.64
CA GLU A 224 -2.24 -8.80 -2.05
C GLU A 224 -1.67 -9.99 -2.82
N LYS A 225 -0.97 -10.87 -2.11
CA LYS A 225 -0.37 -12.07 -2.66
C LYS A 225 -0.24 -13.14 -1.58
N ASP A 226 -0.69 -14.36 -1.89
CA ASP A 226 -0.57 -15.54 -1.01
C ASP A 226 -1.09 -15.26 0.42
N ASP A 227 -2.28 -14.64 0.52
CA ASP A 227 -2.93 -14.21 1.77
C ASP A 227 -2.10 -13.22 2.61
N LYS A 228 -1.23 -12.43 1.98
CA LYS A 228 -0.44 -11.38 2.62
C LYS A 228 -0.52 -10.09 1.83
N ILE A 229 -0.16 -8.98 2.46
CA ILE A 229 0.07 -7.71 1.77
C ILE A 229 1.57 -7.46 1.66
N GLU A 230 2.05 -7.34 0.43
CA GLU A 230 3.39 -6.86 0.13
C GLU A 230 3.31 -5.36 -0.18
N MET A 231 3.96 -4.54 0.65
CA MET A 231 4.04 -3.09 0.43
C MET A 231 5.19 -2.81 -0.53
N ARG A 232 4.87 -2.78 -1.83
CA ARG A 232 5.87 -2.60 -2.90
C ARG A 232 5.97 -1.15 -3.29
N VAL A 233 7.20 -0.67 -3.46
CA VAL A 233 7.44 0.65 -4.05
C VAL A 233 7.52 0.45 -5.56
N CYS A 234 6.66 1.14 -6.30
CA CYS A 234 6.53 0.94 -7.75
C CYS A 234 6.60 2.27 -8.49
N TRP A 235 7.12 2.22 -9.72
CA TRP A 235 6.72 3.16 -10.75
C TRP A 235 5.27 2.86 -11.13
N LYS A 236 4.39 3.84 -10.95
CA LYS A 236 3.05 3.86 -11.54
C LYS A 236 3.14 4.53 -12.91
N ILE A 237 2.97 3.76 -13.97
CA ILE A 237 3.08 4.21 -15.35
C ILE A 237 1.66 4.35 -15.93
N PRO A 238 1.18 5.58 -16.20
CA PRO A 238 -0.08 5.78 -16.88
C PRO A 238 0.03 5.36 -18.36
N ILE A 239 -0.95 4.60 -18.84
CA ILE A 239 -1.07 4.19 -20.24
C ILE A 239 -2.30 4.86 -20.86
N PHE A 240 -2.10 5.49 -22.01
CA PHE A 240 -3.11 6.30 -22.70
C PHE A 240 -3.55 5.67 -24.02
N MET A 241 -4.86 5.45 -24.19
CA MET A 241 -5.48 4.96 -25.42
C MET A 241 -6.13 6.10 -26.21
N GLY A 242 -5.30 6.99 -26.76
CA GLY A 242 -5.77 8.11 -27.61
C GLY A 242 -6.51 9.22 -26.84
N SER A 243 -6.31 9.29 -25.53
CA SER A 243 -6.90 10.27 -24.61
C SER A 243 -5.80 10.91 -23.75
N ILE A 244 -6.05 12.09 -23.18
CA ILE A 244 -5.13 12.72 -22.20
C ILE A 244 -5.29 12.16 -20.78
N TYR A 245 -6.33 11.36 -20.55
CA TYR A 245 -6.57 10.65 -19.29
C TYR A 245 -6.08 9.21 -19.43
N PRO A 246 -5.41 8.65 -18.40
CA PRO A 246 -4.96 7.28 -18.47
C PRO A 246 -6.14 6.32 -18.50
N ASP A 247 -6.01 5.27 -19.30
CA ASP A 247 -6.96 4.15 -19.38
C ASP A 247 -6.49 2.99 -18.49
N PHE A 248 -5.18 2.89 -18.27
CA PHE A 248 -4.58 1.93 -17.35
C PHE A 248 -3.49 2.57 -16.48
N TYR A 249 -3.22 1.94 -15.35
CA TYR A 249 -1.96 2.06 -14.63
C TYR A 249 -1.22 0.73 -14.68
N VAL A 250 0.05 0.74 -15.07
CA VAL A 250 0.95 -0.41 -14.92
C VAL A 250 1.92 -0.13 -13.78
N PHE A 251 2.11 -1.10 -12.90
CA PHE A 251 2.95 -0.97 -11.71
C PHE A 251 4.22 -1.80 -11.86
N VAL A 252 5.37 -1.12 -11.94
CA VAL A 252 6.68 -1.76 -12.09
C VAL A 252 7.49 -1.57 -10.80
N ASP A 253 7.94 -2.66 -10.21
CA ASP A 253 8.74 -2.66 -8.98
C ASP A 253 10.07 -1.90 -9.16
N ILE A 254 10.36 -0.96 -8.25
CA ILE A 254 11.50 -0.04 -8.43
C ILE A 254 12.87 -0.73 -8.32
N LEU A 255 12.97 -1.94 -7.77
CA LEU A 255 14.25 -2.65 -7.63
C LEU A 255 14.43 -3.69 -8.73
N SER A 256 13.43 -4.54 -8.92
CA SER A 256 13.53 -5.68 -9.84
C SER A 256 13.19 -5.32 -11.28
N GLY A 257 12.42 -4.25 -11.51
CA GLY A 257 11.86 -3.94 -12.81
C GLY A 257 10.81 -4.94 -13.29
N TYR A 258 10.28 -5.78 -12.40
CA TYR A 258 9.16 -6.64 -12.75
C TYR A 258 7.83 -5.90 -12.64
N ILE A 259 6.94 -6.17 -13.60
CA ILE A 259 5.55 -5.75 -13.54
C ILE A 259 4.88 -6.53 -12.40
N ILE A 260 4.32 -5.80 -11.43
CA ILE A 260 3.60 -6.36 -10.29
C ILE A 260 2.14 -6.64 -10.68
N THR A 261 1.49 -5.64 -11.27
CA THR A 261 0.09 -5.71 -11.71
C THR A 261 -0.22 -4.55 -12.66
N TYR A 262 -1.42 -4.54 -13.22
CA TYR A 262 -1.99 -3.38 -13.90
C TYR A 262 -3.46 -3.21 -13.51
N TRP A 263 -3.94 -1.96 -13.50
CA TRP A 263 -5.32 -1.62 -13.23
C TRP A 263 -5.95 -0.96 -14.45
N THR A 264 -7.14 -1.40 -14.81
CA THR A 264 -7.98 -0.77 -15.82
C THR A 264 -8.86 0.29 -15.17
N LEU A 265 -8.80 1.53 -15.65
CA LEU A 265 -9.51 2.68 -15.07
C LEU A 265 -10.86 2.93 -15.73
N PHE A 266 -11.00 2.49 -16.97
CA PHE A 266 -12.23 2.64 -17.74
C PHE A 266 -12.73 1.27 -18.23
N ILE A 267 -14.00 0.99 -17.95
CA ILE A 267 -14.74 -0.15 -18.48
C ILE A 267 -15.89 0.43 -19.31
N CYS A 268 -15.99 0.04 -20.58
CA CYS A 268 -17.05 0.49 -21.49
C CYS A 268 -18.39 -0.18 -21.16
#